data_AF-A0A6I8M776-F1
#
_entry.id   AF-A0A6I8M776-F1
#
_cell.length_a   1.000
_cell.length_b   1.000
_cell.length_c   1.000
_cell.angle_alpha   90.00
_cell.angle_beta   90.00
_cell.angle_gamma   90.00
#
_symmetry.space_group_name_H-M   'P 1'
#
loop_
_entity.id
_entity.type
_entity.pdbx_description
1 polymer ?
#
loop_
_entity_poly.entity_id
_entity_poly.type
_entity_poly.pdbx_seq_one_letter_code
_entity_poly.pdbx_strand_id
1 'polypeptide(L)'
;MISNSILIRILKDTIVITETLEKNINKLKKNKNISDIYFIKQIENLEDELIYCTNIKQIKELLNSKSNSNFKKDFINCSNILEKLESKKFSINKLWIREENIFNSSSKIKIK
;
A
#
# COMPACT_ATOMS: atom_id res chain seq x y z
N MET A 1 13.29 -17.45 -18.43
CA MET A 1 12.24 -17.29 -17.40
C MET A 1 11.59 -15.94 -17.61
N ILE A 2 10.33 -15.89 -18.04
CA ILE A 2 9.57 -14.63 -18.03
C ILE A 2 9.19 -14.40 -16.57
N SER A 3 9.78 -13.39 -15.93
CA SER A 3 9.34 -12.98 -14.59
C SER A 3 7.96 -12.34 -14.71
N ASN A 4 6.91 -13.13 -14.49
CA ASN A 4 5.56 -12.62 -14.37
C ASN A 4 5.52 -11.66 -13.18
N SER A 5 5.36 -10.38 -13.46
CA SER A 5 5.38 -9.34 -12.43
C SER A 5 3.94 -8.91 -12.12
N ILE A 6 3.50 -9.15 -10.89
CA ILE A 6 2.19 -8.70 -10.40
C ILE A 6 2.33 -7.28 -9.90
N LEU A 7 1.60 -6.35 -10.53
CA LEU A 7 1.57 -4.96 -10.07
C LEU A 7 0.28 -4.70 -9.30
N ILE A 8 0.44 -4.42 -8.01
CA ILE A 8 -0.64 -4.03 -7.10
C ILE A 8 -0.64 -2.51 -6.98
N ARG A 9 -1.75 -1.86 -7.34
CA ARG A 9 -1.91 -0.41 -7.17
C ARG A 9 -3.05 -0.11 -6.19
N ILE A 10 -2.71 0.63 -5.15
CA ILE A 10 -3.61 1.03 -4.07
C ILE A 10 -4.27 2.38 -4.45
N LEU A 11 -5.59 2.44 -4.44
CA LEU A 11 -6.38 3.62 -4.79
C LEU A 11 -7.16 4.12 -3.57
N LYS A 12 -7.01 5.41 -3.23
CA LYS A 12 -7.86 6.07 -2.25
C LYS A 12 -9.29 6.20 -2.77
N ASP A 13 -10.28 5.93 -1.91
CA ASP A 13 -11.74 5.90 -2.16
C ASP A 13 -12.33 7.09 -2.92
N THR A 14 -11.62 8.20 -3.00
CA THR A 14 -12.05 9.45 -3.63
C THR A 14 -11.23 9.85 -4.84
N ILE A 15 -10.35 8.97 -5.36
CA ILE A 15 -9.62 9.28 -6.59
C ILE A 15 -10.59 9.20 -7.76
N VAL A 16 -11.09 10.38 -8.16
CA VAL A 16 -11.48 10.65 -9.54
C VAL A 16 -10.32 10.14 -10.39
N ILE A 17 -10.58 9.20 -11.29
CA ILE A 17 -9.58 8.68 -12.22
C ILE A 17 -9.00 9.90 -12.94
N THR A 18 -7.80 10.30 -12.55
CA THR A 18 -7.14 11.45 -13.17
C THR A 18 -6.59 11.00 -14.52
N GLU A 19 -6.48 11.92 -15.47
CA GLU A 19 -5.80 11.63 -16.74
C GLU A 19 -4.38 11.06 -16.52
N THR A 20 -3.72 11.46 -15.41
CA THR A 20 -2.43 10.91 -15.00
C THR A 20 -2.52 9.43 -14.65
N LEU A 21 -3.58 9.00 -13.94
CA LEU A 21 -3.82 7.61 -13.60
C LEU A 21 -4.04 6.78 -14.88
N GLU A 22 -4.86 7.26 -15.81
CA GLU A 22 -5.10 6.57 -17.09
C GLU A 22 -3.82 6.46 -17.92
N LYS A 23 -3.05 7.54 -18.04
CA LYS A 23 -1.76 7.54 -18.75
C LYS A 23 -0.81 6.51 -18.15
N ASN A 24 -0.74 6.40 -16.83
CA ASN A 24 0.11 5.43 -16.15
C ASN A 24 -0.39 4.00 -16.37
N ILE A 25 -1.69 3.73 -16.23
CA ILE A 25 -2.27 2.41 -16.53
C ILE A 25 -2.00 1.99 -17.97
N ASN A 26 -2.14 2.92 -18.93
CA ASN A 26 -1.89 2.64 -20.34
C ASN A 26 -0.40 2.36 -20.63
N LYS A 27 0.54 3.02 -19.95
CA LYS A 27 1.96 2.68 -20.03
C LYS A 27 2.22 1.27 -19.51
N LEU A 28 1.58 0.89 -18.41
CA LEU A 28 1.73 -0.43 -17.79
C LEU A 28 1.15 -1.54 -18.67
N LYS A 29 -0.04 -1.33 -19.26
CA LYS A 29 -0.66 -2.27 -20.21
C LYS A 29 0.20 -2.59 -21.43
N LYS A 30 1.06 -1.64 -21.86
CA LYS A 30 1.97 -1.85 -23.00
C LYS A 30 3.21 -2.68 -22.64
N ASN A 31 3.50 -2.89 -21.35
CA ASN A 31 4.66 -3.63 -20.91
C ASN A 31 4.38 -5.14 -20.92
N LYS A 32 5.05 -5.88 -21.81
CA LYS A 32 4.90 -7.33 -21.99
C LYS A 32 5.27 -8.16 -20.75
N ASN A 33 5.95 -7.58 -19.76
CA ASN A 33 6.35 -8.27 -18.52
C ASN A 33 5.29 -8.20 -17.42
N ILE A 34 4.22 -7.42 -17.60
CA ILE A 34 3.12 -7.29 -16.65
C ILE A 34 1.99 -8.20 -17.12
N SER A 35 1.65 -9.22 -16.32
CA SER A 35 0.57 -10.15 -16.64
C SER A 35 -0.79 -9.64 -16.15
N ASP A 36 -0.81 -9.03 -14.97
CA ASP A 36 -2.03 -8.64 -14.28
C ASP A 36 -1.85 -7.32 -13.54
N ILE A 37 -2.91 -6.50 -13.54
CA ILE A 37 -2.98 -5.28 -12.74
C ILE A 37 -4.16 -5.42 -11.79
N TYR A 38 -3.87 -5.33 -10.50
CA TYR A 38 -4.89 -5.36 -9.44
C TYR A 38 -5.04 -3.98 -8.83
N PHE A 39 -6.29 -3.53 -8.72
CA PHE A 39 -6.65 -2.33 -8.01
C PHE A 39 -7.09 -2.71 -6.60
N ILE A 40 -6.35 -2.25 -5.59
CA ILE A 40 -6.72 -2.43 -4.19
C ILE A 40 -7.33 -1.12 -3.70
N LYS A 41 -8.53 -1.21 -3.16
CA LYS A 41 -9.19 -0.08 -2.50
C LYS A 41 -8.45 0.24 -1.21
N GLN A 42 -8.04 1.49 -1.04
CA GLN A 42 -7.40 1.99 0.17
C GLN A 42 -8.50 2.47 1.13
N ILE A 43 -8.87 1.60 2.06
CA ILE A 43 -9.97 1.83 2.99
C ILE A 43 -9.62 2.93 4.03
N GLU A 44 -8.33 3.14 4.32
CA GLU A 44 -7.84 4.11 5.32
C GLU A 44 -6.52 4.78 4.92
N ASN A 45 -6.10 5.85 5.62
CA ASN A 45 -4.75 6.40 5.41
C ASN A 45 -3.65 5.38 5.81
N LEU A 46 -2.41 5.62 5.36
CA LEU A 46 -1.32 4.68 5.61
C LEU A 46 -0.99 4.56 7.10
N GLU A 47 -1.06 5.66 7.84
CA GLU A 47 -0.76 5.71 9.26
C GLU A 47 -1.69 4.81 10.10
N ASP A 48 -3.00 4.86 9.84
CA ASP A 48 -4.00 4.05 10.51
C ASP A 48 -3.89 2.57 10.13
N GLU A 49 -3.51 2.28 8.89
CA GLU A 49 -3.18 0.91 8.45
C GLU A 49 -1.94 0.37 9.14
N LEU A 50 -0.89 1.18 9.31
CA LEU A 50 0.31 0.76 10.04
C LEU A 50 0.00 0.49 11.51
N ILE A 51 -0.88 1.28 12.14
CA ILE A 51 -1.37 1.01 13.50
C ILE A 51 -2.09 -0.34 13.54
N TYR A 52 -3.02 -0.60 12.61
CA TYR A 52 -3.76 -1.86 12.54
C TYR A 52 -2.87 -3.09 12.30
N CYS A 53 -1.83 -2.92 11.48
CA CYS A 53 -0.92 -4.00 11.12
C CYS A 53 0.16 -4.26 12.18
N THR A 54 0.29 -3.42 13.19
CA THR A 54 1.31 -3.54 14.25
C THR A 54 0.66 -3.62 15.62
N ASN A 55 1.48 -3.71 16.67
CA ASN A 55 1.00 -3.69 18.06
C ASN A 55 1.06 -2.30 18.71
N ILE A 56 1.19 -1.23 17.92
CA ILE A 56 1.28 0.14 18.44
C ILE A 56 -0.10 0.75 18.62
N LYS A 57 -0.23 1.76 19.49
CA LYS A 57 -1.50 2.49 19.67
C LYS A 57 -1.52 3.82 18.93
N GLN A 58 -0.35 4.40 18.69
CA GLN A 58 -0.19 5.67 17.98
C GLN A 58 0.94 5.56 16.97
N ILE A 59 0.79 6.19 15.80
CA ILE A 59 1.76 6.06 14.71
C ILE A 59 3.17 6.53 15.10
N LYS A 60 3.29 7.52 15.99
CA LYS A 60 4.58 8.00 16.51
C LYS A 60 5.40 6.88 17.16
N GLU A 61 4.76 5.87 17.73
CA GLU A 61 5.43 4.76 18.42
C GLU A 61 6.18 3.84 17.45
N LEU A 62 5.85 3.88 16.16
CA LEU A 62 6.55 3.09 15.13
C LEU A 62 8.04 3.49 15.06
N LEU A 63 8.30 4.79 15.09
CA LEU A 63 9.65 5.37 14.98
C LEU A 63 10.13 6.04 16.27
N ASN A 64 9.33 5.96 17.34
CA ASN A 64 9.51 6.74 18.57
C ASN A 64 9.60 8.26 18.30
N SER A 65 8.79 8.74 17.35
CA SER A 65 8.69 10.15 16.99
C SER A 65 8.16 11.00 18.16
N LYS A 66 8.53 12.28 18.18
CA LYS A 66 8.09 13.24 19.21
C LYS A 66 6.57 13.38 19.28
N SER A 67 5.89 13.28 18.14
CA SER A 67 4.43 13.41 18.01
C SER A 67 3.95 12.68 16.76
N ASN A 68 2.62 12.52 16.62
CA ASN A 68 2.03 11.98 15.39
C ASN A 68 2.27 12.91 14.18
N SER A 69 2.36 14.22 14.38
CA SER A 69 2.65 15.17 13.30
C SER A 69 4.10 15.07 12.80
N ASN A 70 5.03 14.72 13.69
CA ASN A 70 6.45 14.53 13.34
C ASN A 70 6.72 13.21 12.60
N PHE A 71 5.83 12.22 12.73
CA PHE A 71 5.99 10.90 12.14
C PHE A 71 6.39 10.94 10.66
N LYS A 72 5.71 11.72 9.81
CA LYS A 72 5.98 11.77 8.37
C LYS A 72 7.42 12.18 8.06
N LYS A 73 7.92 13.18 8.79
CA LYS A 73 9.30 13.65 8.63
C LYS A 73 10.28 12.56 9.07
N ASP A 74 10.02 11.92 10.20
CA ASP A 74 10.90 10.87 10.72
C ASP A 74 10.89 9.62 9.83
N PHE A 75 9.74 9.29 9.25
CA PHE A 75 9.57 8.16 8.33
C PHE A 75 10.37 8.33 7.04
N ILE A 76 10.35 9.53 6.45
CA ILE A 76 11.16 9.83 5.25
C ILE A 76 12.66 9.73 5.55
N ASN A 77 13.08 10.11 6.75
CA ASN A 77 14.48 10.08 7.15
C ASN A 77 14.93 8.73 7.75
N CYS A 78 14.02 7.76 7.88
CA CYS A 78 14.32 6.47 8.49
C CYS A 78 15.00 5.54 7.48
N SER A 79 16.24 5.16 7.76
CA SER A 79 17.00 4.21 6.93
C SER A 79 16.69 2.74 7.23
N ASN A 80 16.23 2.42 8.45
CA ASN A 80 16.00 1.05 8.91
C ASN A 80 14.52 0.74 9.22
N ILE A 81 13.62 1.15 8.33
CA ILE A 81 12.17 1.01 8.55
C ILE A 81 11.72 -0.46 8.73
N LEU A 82 12.35 -1.40 8.03
CA LEU A 82 12.01 -2.83 8.11
C LEU A 82 12.23 -3.37 9.53
N GLU A 83 13.40 -3.10 10.13
CA GLU A 83 13.71 -3.48 11.51
C GLU A 83 12.70 -2.88 12.50
N LYS A 84 12.30 -1.61 12.27
CA LYS A 84 11.30 -0.95 13.11
C LYS A 84 9.94 -1.63 13.00
N LEU A 85 9.49 -1.95 11.80
CA LEU A 85 8.23 -2.68 11.58
C LEU A 85 8.25 -4.06 12.26
N GLU A 86 9.33 -4.81 12.10
CA GLU A 86 9.51 -6.12 12.75
C GLU A 86 9.48 -6.00 14.28
N SER A 87 10.18 -5.01 14.85
CA SER A 87 10.19 -4.76 16.29
C SER A 87 8.80 -4.45 16.87
N LYS A 88 7.87 -3.96 16.02
CA LYS A 88 6.49 -3.64 16.40
C LYS A 88 5.50 -4.73 15.98
N LYS A 89 5.99 -5.93 15.63
CA LYS A 89 5.19 -7.09 15.21
C LYS A 89 4.28 -6.79 14.00
N PHE A 90 4.83 -6.07 13.01
CA PHE A 90 4.13 -5.81 11.77
C PHE A 90 3.67 -7.11 11.09
N SER A 91 2.43 -7.15 10.64
CA SER A 91 1.84 -8.28 9.92
C SER A 91 1.38 -7.83 8.54
N ILE A 92 2.11 -8.24 7.50
CA ILE A 92 1.77 -7.94 6.11
C ILE A 92 0.41 -8.55 5.70
N ASN A 93 0.03 -9.67 6.32
CA ASN A 93 -1.24 -10.36 6.07
C ASN A 93 -2.46 -9.56 6.56
N LYS A 94 -2.24 -8.49 7.34
CA LYS A 94 -3.28 -7.56 7.78
C LYS A 94 -3.35 -6.31 6.91
N LEU A 95 -2.30 -6.02 6.13
CA LEU A 95 -2.19 -4.74 5.42
C LEU A 95 -3.29 -4.62 4.36
N TRP A 96 -4.15 -3.61 4.53
CA TRP A 96 -5.35 -3.41 3.73
C TRP A 96 -6.32 -4.60 3.73
N ILE A 97 -6.17 -5.53 4.69
CA ILE A 97 -7.01 -6.71 4.92
C ILE A 97 -7.85 -6.54 6.19
N ARG A 98 -8.93 -5.76 6.08
CA ARG A 98 -9.90 -5.51 7.16
C ARG A 98 -11.15 -6.39 7.08
N GLU A 99 -11.53 -6.81 5.87
CA GLU A 99 -12.65 -7.72 5.62
C GLU A 99 -12.17 -8.86 4.72
N GLU A 100 -12.79 -10.04 4.79
CA GLU A 100 -12.41 -11.21 3.99
C GLU A 100 -12.49 -10.99 2.45
N ASN A 101 -12.96 -9.82 1.99
CA ASN A 101 -13.38 -9.55 0.61
C ASN A 101 -12.61 -8.45 -0.14
N ILE A 102 -11.36 -8.11 0.21
CA ILE A 102 -10.58 -7.17 -0.63
C ILE A 102 -10.27 -7.74 -2.01
N PHE A 103 -10.06 -9.05 -2.12
CA PHE A 103 -9.92 -9.68 -3.43
C PHE A 103 -11.22 -9.58 -4.25
N ASN A 104 -12.39 -9.66 -3.61
CA ASN A 104 -13.68 -9.52 -4.28
C ASN A 104 -14.04 -8.08 -4.67
N SER A 105 -13.45 -7.07 -4.00
CA SER A 105 -13.56 -5.66 -4.39
C SER A 105 -12.39 -5.18 -5.25
N SER A 106 -11.36 -6.02 -5.45
CA SER A 106 -10.28 -5.74 -6.38
C SER A 106 -10.73 -6.00 -7.82
N SER A 107 -10.85 -4.92 -8.59
CA SER A 107 -11.18 -5.04 -10.02
C SER A 107 -9.96 -5.54 -10.78
N LYS A 108 -9.97 -6.80 -11.21
CA LYS A 108 -8.92 -7.35 -12.08
C LYS A 108 -9.08 -6.78 -13.48
N ILE A 109 -8.09 -6.03 -13.97
CA ILE A 109 -8.03 -5.67 -15.39
C ILE A 109 -7.18 -6.73 -16.09
N LYS A 110 -7.83 -7.66 -16.81
CA LYS A 110 -7.15 -8.55 -17.75
C LYS A 110 -6.57 -7.70 -18.88
N ILE A 111 -5.26 -7.79 -19.08
CA ILE A 111 -4.59 -7.21 -20.24
C ILE A 111 -4.85 -8.19 -21.40
N LYS A 112 -5.47 -7.70 -22.48
CA LYS A 112 -5.68 -8.45 -23.73
C LYS A 112 -4.40 -8.49 -24.54
#